data_AF-A0A1S3IH78-F1
#
_entry.id   AF-A0A1S3IH78-F1
#
_cell.length_a   1.000
_cell.length_b   1.000
_cell.length_c   1.000
_cell.angle_alpha   90.00
_cell.angle_beta   90.00
_cell.angle_gamma   90.00
#
_symmetry.space_group_name_H-M   'P 1'
#
loop_
_entity.id
_entity.type
_entity.pdbx_description
1 polymer ?
#
loop_
_entity_poly.entity_id
_entity_poly.type
_entity_poly.pdbx_seq_one_letter_code
_entity_poly.pdbx_strand_id
1 'polypeptide(L)'
;MTMSFSSLIVASLLIHLFVENHARDSQGTYASCKAILNANPNAAGGEYTINTNTGDQRVYCEMGINGGGYTFLPRQAIVTGTNLNLDSIFTDKSHVLLRISYDNGRQPFTVLRQLQRYASTPLSVQINSHLGYTNPVNRAMGPKLFLGFLPANIANNPSFKFQGIRSNGRAITFNYCGSNPASYFALFPNHREVPPSSYGGSGIGANFYGAWLNSAKPVPSGRTMANEFFFFTELHFGGCGAYTSSDKWARSTGVAIGFR
;
A
#
# COMPACT_ATOMS: atom_id res chain seq x y z
N MET A 1 -68.88 -4.39 43.78
CA MET A 1 -67.65 -3.68 44.19
C MET A 1 -66.49 -4.45 43.59
N THR A 2 -65.66 -3.98 42.66
CA THR A 2 -65.29 -2.64 42.17
C THR A 2 -64.66 -2.82 40.77
N MET A 3 -64.86 -1.84 39.87
CA MET A 3 -64.20 -1.70 38.56
C MET A 3 -62.77 -1.16 38.70
N SER A 4 -61.86 -1.40 37.73
CA SER A 4 -61.23 -0.34 36.89
C SER A 4 -60.15 -0.89 35.94
N PHE A 5 -59.95 -0.15 34.84
CA PHE A 5 -59.26 -0.41 33.59
C PHE A 5 -57.81 0.13 33.50
N SER A 6 -57.07 -0.35 32.48
CA SER A 6 -56.12 0.36 31.58
C SER A 6 -54.58 0.26 31.74
N SER A 7 -53.99 -0.33 30.68
CA SER A 7 -52.86 0.15 29.84
C SER A 7 -51.40 0.10 30.34
N LEU A 8 -50.52 -0.68 29.66
CA LEU A 8 -49.60 -0.22 28.57
C LEU A 8 -48.56 -1.29 28.17
N ILE A 9 -48.58 -1.65 26.88
CA ILE A 9 -47.46 -1.87 25.94
C ILE A 9 -46.05 -2.07 26.53
N VAL A 10 -45.36 -3.18 26.22
CA VAL A 10 -44.09 -3.22 25.44
C VAL A 10 -43.87 -4.63 24.91
N ALA A 11 -43.92 -4.76 23.58
CA ALA A 11 -43.38 -5.89 22.84
C ALA A 11 -41.86 -5.73 22.66
N SER A 12 -41.19 -6.86 22.45
CA SER A 12 -40.06 -7.03 21.52
C SER A 12 -38.65 -7.13 22.08
N LEU A 13 -37.98 -8.16 21.52
CA LEU A 13 -36.57 -8.23 21.12
C LEU A 13 -35.48 -8.36 22.18
N LEU A 14 -34.83 -9.54 22.21
CA LEU A 14 -33.37 -9.68 22.32
C LEU A 14 -32.95 -11.08 21.86
N ILE A 15 -33.15 -11.36 20.57
CA ILE A 15 -32.31 -12.31 19.84
C ILE A 15 -30.99 -11.58 19.62
N HIS A 16 -29.94 -11.91 20.37
CA HIS A 16 -28.58 -11.53 20.00
C HIS A 16 -28.22 -12.30 18.72
N LEU A 17 -28.52 -11.68 17.57
CA LEU A 17 -27.90 -12.03 16.32
C LEU A 17 -26.38 -11.93 16.48
N PHE A 18 -25.69 -13.05 16.26
CA PHE A 18 -24.41 -13.02 15.57
C PHE A 18 -24.66 -12.40 14.19
N VAL A 19 -24.54 -11.08 14.10
CA VAL A 19 -24.32 -10.43 12.83
C VAL A 19 -22.84 -10.66 12.53
N GLU A 20 -22.56 -11.71 11.76
CA GLU A 20 -21.47 -11.61 10.80
C GLU A 20 -21.71 -10.31 10.04
N ASN A 21 -20.93 -9.28 10.36
CA ASN A 21 -20.85 -8.05 9.59
C ASN A 21 -20.18 -8.35 8.24
N HIS A 22 -20.77 -9.26 7.46
CA HIS A 22 -20.83 -9.10 6.02
C HIS A 22 -21.76 -7.91 5.78
N ALA A 23 -21.21 -6.71 5.94
CA ALA A 23 -21.81 -5.50 5.43
C ALA A 23 -21.90 -5.64 3.90
N ARG A 24 -22.93 -6.36 3.46
CA ARG A 24 -23.49 -6.35 2.13
C ARG A 24 -24.31 -5.06 2.02
N ASP A 25 -23.64 -3.94 2.26
CA ASP A 25 -24.27 -2.64 2.32
C ASP A 25 -24.24 -2.04 0.91
N SER A 26 -25.31 -2.34 0.17
CA SER A 26 -25.68 -1.80 -1.15
C SER A 26 -24.74 -2.13 -2.33
N GLN A 27 -25.33 -2.11 -3.52
CA GLN A 27 -24.67 -2.38 -4.80
C GLN A 27 -23.40 -1.52 -5.00
N GLY A 28 -22.35 -2.12 -5.58
CA GLY A 28 -21.02 -1.53 -5.76
C GLY A 28 -21.01 -0.19 -6.49
N THR A 29 -21.00 0.90 -5.73
CA THR A 29 -21.10 2.28 -6.27
C THR A 29 -19.92 3.17 -5.90
N TYR A 30 -19.06 2.75 -4.97
CA TYR A 30 -17.91 3.58 -4.58
C TYR A 30 -16.67 3.22 -5.38
N ALA A 31 -15.98 4.24 -5.89
CA ALA A 31 -14.79 4.07 -6.73
C ALA A 31 -13.50 3.76 -5.94
N SER A 32 -13.50 3.94 -4.61
CA SER A 32 -12.33 3.74 -3.75
C SER A 32 -12.70 3.59 -2.28
N CYS A 33 -11.78 3.06 -1.47
CA CYS A 33 -11.93 3.03 -0.01
C CYS A 33 -12.09 4.42 0.60
N LYS A 34 -11.50 5.45 -0.03
CA LYS A 34 -11.66 6.83 0.41
C LYS A 34 -13.08 7.33 0.20
N ALA A 35 -13.71 6.98 -0.92
CA ALA A 35 -15.11 7.30 -1.18
C ALA A 35 -16.05 6.62 -0.16
N ILE A 36 -15.79 5.34 0.16
CA ILE A 36 -16.51 4.61 1.22
C ILE A 36 -16.37 5.31 2.57
N LEU A 37 -15.14 5.66 2.97
CA LEU A 37 -14.89 6.32 4.26
C LEU A 37 -15.51 7.72 4.35
N ASN A 38 -15.57 8.45 3.23
CA ASN A 38 -16.23 9.75 3.21
C ASN A 38 -17.75 9.62 3.37
N ALA A 39 -18.36 8.57 2.79
CA ALA A 39 -19.79 8.30 2.92
C ALA A 39 -20.15 7.74 4.30
N ASN A 40 -19.29 6.90 4.88
CA ASN A 40 -19.42 6.37 6.22
C ASN A 40 -18.11 6.57 7.01
N PRO A 41 -17.97 7.67 7.77
CA PRO A 41 -16.78 7.95 8.58
C PRO A 41 -16.47 6.89 9.65
N ASN A 42 -17.44 6.04 10.01
CA ASN A 42 -17.28 4.96 10.98
C ASN A 42 -16.98 3.60 10.33
N ALA A 43 -16.76 3.55 9.01
CA ALA A 43 -16.44 2.32 8.29
C ALA A 43 -15.20 1.64 8.89
N ALA A 44 -15.34 0.35 9.25
CA ALA A 44 -14.22 -0.43 9.74
C ALA A 44 -13.31 -0.85 8.58
N GLY A 45 -11.99 -0.81 8.77
CA GLY A 45 -11.09 -1.47 7.80
C GLY A 45 -11.34 -2.97 7.62
N GLY A 46 -11.09 -3.48 6.42
CA GLY A 46 -11.44 -4.84 6.02
C GLY A 46 -11.52 -4.98 4.52
N GLU A 47 -12.07 -6.09 4.03
CA GLU A 47 -12.30 -6.28 2.59
C GLU A 47 -13.60 -5.62 2.13
N TYR A 48 -13.55 -5.02 0.95
CA TYR A 48 -14.65 -4.32 0.30
C TYR A 48 -14.63 -4.61 -1.21
N THR A 49 -15.75 -4.31 -1.86
CA THR A 49 -15.83 -4.22 -3.32
C THR A 49 -15.92 -2.76 -3.72
N ILE A 50 -15.07 -2.32 -4.65
CA ILE A 50 -15.13 -1.00 -5.29
C ILE A 50 -15.44 -1.15 -6.77
N ASN A 51 -16.06 -0.15 -7.37
CA ASN A 51 -16.35 -0.12 -8.79
C ASN A 51 -15.27 0.67 -9.55
N THR A 52 -14.63 0.03 -10.51
CA THR A 52 -13.55 0.63 -11.32
C THR A 52 -13.94 0.65 -12.79
N ASN A 53 -13.11 1.27 -13.64
CA ASN A 53 -13.33 1.26 -15.08
C ASN A 53 -13.21 -0.15 -15.70
N THR A 54 -12.67 -1.13 -14.97
CA THR A 54 -12.62 -2.54 -15.38
C THR A 54 -13.65 -3.41 -14.65
N GLY A 55 -14.65 -2.78 -14.03
CA GLY A 55 -15.69 -3.44 -13.24
C GLY A 55 -15.36 -3.52 -11.75
N ASP A 56 -16.09 -4.39 -11.05
CA ASP A 56 -15.97 -4.56 -9.61
C ASP A 56 -14.61 -5.18 -9.23
N GLN A 57 -13.96 -4.61 -8.22
CA GLN A 57 -12.68 -5.06 -7.69
C GLN A 57 -12.80 -5.32 -6.19
N ARG A 58 -12.43 -6.52 -5.76
CA ARG A 58 -12.21 -6.81 -4.34
C ARG A 58 -10.92 -6.13 -3.89
N VAL A 59 -10.99 -5.38 -2.81
CA VAL A 59 -9.87 -4.62 -2.24
C VAL A 59 -9.86 -4.75 -0.73
N TYR A 60 -8.72 -4.45 -0.12
CA TYR A 60 -8.67 -4.21 1.33
C TYR A 60 -8.63 -2.71 1.59
N CYS A 61 -9.53 -2.23 2.46
CA CYS A 61 -9.59 -0.85 2.89
C CYS A 61 -8.99 -0.68 4.29
N GLU A 62 -7.98 0.17 4.41
CA GLU A 62 -7.50 0.65 5.72
C GLU A 62 -8.16 1.99 6.06
N MET A 63 -9.09 1.96 7.02
CA MET A 63 -9.96 3.10 7.37
C MET A 63 -9.48 3.90 8.59
N GLY A 64 -8.51 3.43 9.37
CA GLY A 64 -8.09 4.08 10.62
C GLY A 64 -6.71 4.72 10.56
N ILE A 65 -5.75 4.09 9.88
CA ILE A 65 -4.37 4.57 9.90
C ILE A 65 -4.22 5.86 9.07
N ASN A 66 -3.60 6.89 9.65
CA ASN A 66 -3.29 8.16 8.97
C ASN A 66 -4.52 8.80 8.30
N GLY A 67 -5.69 8.74 8.95
CA GLY A 67 -6.96 9.27 8.45
C GLY A 67 -7.70 8.37 7.45
N GLY A 68 -7.22 7.14 7.20
CA GLY A 68 -7.97 6.09 6.52
C GLY A 68 -8.23 6.26 5.02
N GLY A 69 -9.00 5.35 4.43
CA GLY A 69 -9.39 5.38 3.03
C GLY A 69 -8.33 4.85 2.06
N TYR A 70 -7.30 4.16 2.55
CA TYR A 70 -6.30 3.55 1.67
C TYR A 70 -6.86 2.28 1.05
N THR A 71 -6.71 2.18 -0.27
CA THR A 71 -7.13 1.04 -1.09
C THR A 71 -5.94 0.16 -1.42
N PHE A 72 -5.96 -1.09 -0.98
CA PHE A 72 -4.98 -2.11 -1.33
C PHE A 72 -5.55 -3.02 -2.42
N LEU A 73 -4.86 -3.12 -3.54
CA LEU A 73 -5.21 -4.02 -4.64
C LEU A 73 -4.58 -5.41 -4.42
N PRO A 74 -5.31 -6.51 -4.63
CA PRO A 74 -4.74 -7.86 -4.55
C PRO A 74 -3.83 -8.14 -5.76
N ARG A 75 -2.94 -9.12 -5.64
CA ARG A 75 -2.06 -9.59 -6.72
C ARG A 75 -2.79 -9.84 -8.04
N GLN A 76 -3.98 -10.45 -7.95
CA GLN A 76 -4.80 -10.76 -9.12
C GLN A 76 -5.19 -9.51 -9.91
N ALA A 77 -5.51 -8.40 -9.24
CA ALA A 77 -5.87 -7.14 -9.89
C ALA A 77 -4.71 -6.56 -10.71
N ILE A 78 -3.46 -6.86 -10.34
CA ILE A 78 -2.28 -6.41 -11.09
C ILE A 78 -2.02 -7.29 -12.33
N VAL A 79 -2.33 -8.58 -12.23
CA VAL A 79 -2.20 -9.55 -13.32
C VAL A 79 -3.23 -9.31 -14.41
N THR A 80 -4.49 -9.13 -14.02
CA THR A 80 -5.62 -8.97 -14.97
C THR A 80 -5.95 -7.52 -15.26
N GLY A 81 -5.49 -6.57 -14.46
CA GLY A 81 -5.79 -5.15 -14.55
C GLY A 81 -5.12 -4.43 -15.73
N THR A 82 -5.03 -5.08 -16.89
CA THR A 82 -4.77 -4.39 -18.15
C THR A 82 -5.83 -3.29 -18.28
N ASN A 83 -5.41 -2.04 -18.26
CA ASN A 83 -6.25 -0.82 -18.30
C ASN A 83 -6.94 -0.40 -16.99
N LEU A 84 -6.64 -0.99 -15.84
CA LEU A 84 -7.17 -0.45 -14.56
C LEU A 84 -6.64 0.99 -14.36
N ASN A 85 -7.54 1.96 -14.36
CA ASN A 85 -7.23 3.35 -14.09
C ASN A 85 -7.24 3.60 -12.58
N LEU A 86 -6.15 4.18 -12.08
CA LEU A 86 -5.99 4.50 -10.67
C LEU A 86 -6.41 5.93 -10.30
N ASP A 87 -6.83 6.77 -11.23
CA ASP A 87 -7.12 8.19 -10.98
C ASP A 87 -8.22 8.41 -9.93
N SER A 88 -9.24 7.55 -9.89
CA SER A 88 -10.29 7.60 -8.87
C SER A 88 -9.88 7.03 -7.51
N ILE A 89 -8.77 6.28 -7.47
CA ILE A 89 -8.26 5.61 -6.27
C ILE A 89 -7.09 6.37 -5.65
N PHE A 90 -6.19 6.96 -6.45
CA PHE A 90 -4.98 7.64 -5.99
C PHE A 90 -5.07 9.16 -6.18
N THR A 91 -5.97 9.78 -5.43
CA THR A 91 -6.23 11.22 -5.51
C THR A 91 -5.24 12.03 -4.68
N ASP A 92 -4.76 11.52 -3.55
CA ASP A 92 -3.74 12.12 -2.69
C ASP A 92 -2.36 11.51 -2.97
N LYS A 93 -1.69 12.09 -3.98
CA LYS A 93 -0.36 11.67 -4.42
C LYS A 93 0.78 12.07 -3.48
N SER A 94 0.47 12.64 -2.30
CA SER A 94 1.49 13.06 -1.33
C SER A 94 2.03 11.92 -0.46
N HIS A 95 1.30 10.80 -0.40
CA HIS A 95 1.66 9.70 0.47
C HIS A 95 1.06 8.35 0.04
N VAL A 96 1.64 7.27 0.53
CA VAL A 96 1.10 5.91 0.45
C VAL A 96 1.27 5.19 1.78
N LEU A 97 0.49 4.13 2.02
CA LEU A 97 0.60 3.29 3.20
C LEU A 97 1.09 1.90 2.78
N LEU A 98 2.24 1.50 3.29
CA LEU A 98 2.78 0.16 3.06
C LEU A 98 2.52 -0.71 4.29
N ARG A 99 2.11 -1.95 4.06
CA ARG A 99 2.06 -3.02 5.05
C ARG A 99 3.19 -3.99 4.74
N ILE A 100 3.91 -4.41 5.77
CA ILE A 100 5.11 -5.25 5.63
C ILE A 100 4.80 -6.61 6.25
N SER A 101 4.83 -7.69 5.48
CA SER A 101 4.58 -9.04 6.02
C SER A 101 5.86 -9.60 6.62
N TYR A 102 5.78 -10.18 7.83
CA TYR A 102 6.86 -10.90 8.48
C TYR A 102 6.55 -12.39 8.61
N ASP A 103 7.61 -13.21 8.67
CA ASP A 103 7.57 -14.66 8.90
C ASP A 103 6.74 -15.10 10.12
N ASN A 104 6.69 -14.27 11.16
CA ASN A 104 5.95 -14.50 12.40
C ASN A 104 4.48 -14.02 12.35
N GLY A 105 3.98 -13.67 11.17
CA GLY A 105 2.60 -13.20 10.95
C GLY A 105 2.36 -11.73 11.29
N ARG A 106 3.36 -11.00 11.83
CA ARG A 106 3.22 -9.55 12.08
C ARG A 106 3.15 -8.79 10.76
N GLN A 107 2.32 -7.75 10.76
CA GLN A 107 2.13 -6.91 9.58
C GLN A 107 2.19 -5.40 9.90
N PRO A 108 3.32 -4.87 10.40
CA PRO A 108 3.43 -3.45 10.72
C PRO A 108 3.30 -2.58 9.46
N PHE A 109 3.12 -1.28 9.66
CA PHE A 109 2.91 -0.33 8.57
C PHE A 109 3.92 0.82 8.55
N THR A 110 4.11 1.38 7.36
CA THR A 110 4.79 2.66 7.14
C THR A 110 3.96 3.55 6.24
N VAL A 111 3.75 4.80 6.63
CA VAL A 111 3.28 5.86 5.72
C VAL A 111 4.48 6.48 5.07
N LEU A 112 4.60 6.33 3.75
CA LEU A 112 5.68 6.89 2.97
C LEU A 112 5.26 8.20 2.30
N ARG A 113 6.20 9.15 2.29
CA ARG A 113 6.09 10.47 1.65
C ARG A 113 7.42 10.81 0.98
N GLN A 114 7.40 11.80 0.11
CA GLN A 114 8.62 12.48 -0.30
C GLN A 114 9.36 13.08 0.89
N LEU A 115 10.68 13.26 0.75
CA LEU A 115 11.40 14.19 1.61
C LEU A 115 10.87 15.61 1.38
N GLN A 116 10.97 16.47 2.40
CA GLN A 116 10.43 17.84 2.34
C GLN A 116 10.93 18.63 1.13
N ARG A 117 12.21 18.46 0.76
CA ARG A 117 12.82 19.12 -0.40
C ARG A 117 12.21 18.72 -1.75
N TYR A 118 11.50 17.59 -1.80
CA TYR A 118 10.82 17.06 -2.99
C TYR A 118 9.30 17.05 -2.81
N ALA A 119 8.75 17.79 -1.84
CA ALA A 119 7.32 17.78 -1.54
C ALA A 119 6.43 18.20 -2.72
N SER A 120 6.97 18.96 -3.69
CA SER A 120 6.28 19.33 -4.93
C SER A 120 6.27 18.23 -6.00
N THR A 121 7.05 17.17 -5.83
CA THR A 121 7.07 16.03 -6.75
C THR A 121 6.08 14.96 -6.27
N PRO A 122 4.94 14.75 -6.95
CA PRO A 122 3.97 13.76 -6.51
C PRO A 122 4.57 12.35 -6.57
N LEU A 123 4.14 11.48 -5.66
CA LEU A 123 4.38 10.04 -5.79
C LEU A 123 3.62 9.52 -7.03
N SER A 124 4.17 8.51 -7.69
CA SER A 124 3.56 7.89 -8.86
C SER A 124 3.28 6.43 -8.58
N VAL A 125 2.01 6.03 -8.65
CA VAL A 125 1.61 4.62 -8.63
C VAL A 125 1.18 4.24 -10.04
N GLN A 126 1.76 3.18 -10.60
CA GLN A 126 1.51 2.73 -11.96
C GLN A 126 1.32 1.21 -12.02
N ILE A 127 0.32 0.74 -12.76
CA ILE A 127 0.12 -0.68 -13.04
C ILE A 127 0.81 -1.02 -14.35
N ASN A 128 1.67 -2.04 -14.34
CA ASN A 128 2.38 -2.58 -15.49
C ASN A 128 3.25 -1.57 -16.28
N SER A 129 3.40 -0.35 -15.74
CA SER A 129 4.20 0.74 -16.28
C SER A 129 5.20 1.24 -15.24
N HIS A 130 6.12 2.08 -15.69
CA HIS A 130 7.12 2.79 -14.89
C HIS A 130 7.57 4.06 -15.65
N LEU A 131 6.65 4.68 -16.38
CA LEU A 131 6.92 5.82 -17.24
C LEU A 131 7.57 6.96 -16.42
N GLY A 132 8.71 7.44 -16.89
CA GLY A 132 9.49 8.50 -16.22
C GLY A 132 10.47 7.99 -15.15
N TYR A 133 10.56 6.68 -14.91
CA TYR A 133 11.42 6.07 -13.90
C TYR A 133 12.34 5.00 -14.48
N THR A 134 13.38 4.64 -13.73
CA THR A 134 14.29 3.54 -14.08
C THR A 134 13.57 2.19 -14.11
N ASN A 135 13.93 1.33 -15.06
CA ASN A 135 13.36 -0.01 -15.21
C ASN A 135 13.69 -0.91 -13.99
N PRO A 136 12.73 -1.63 -13.43
CA PRO A 136 12.99 -2.67 -12.43
C PRO A 136 13.99 -3.73 -12.90
N VAL A 137 14.83 -4.17 -11.97
CA VAL A 137 15.80 -5.24 -12.23
C VAL A 137 15.07 -6.58 -12.39
N ASN A 138 14.10 -6.86 -11.52
CA ASN A 138 13.26 -8.07 -11.55
C ASN A 138 12.12 -8.03 -12.58
N ARG A 139 12.23 -7.23 -13.65
CA ARG A 139 11.18 -7.08 -14.69
C ARG A 139 10.75 -8.40 -15.34
N ALA A 140 11.59 -9.43 -15.31
CA ALA A 140 11.26 -10.76 -15.84
C ALA A 140 10.12 -11.45 -15.08
N MET A 141 9.79 -11.01 -13.85
CA MET A 141 8.65 -11.51 -13.07
C MET A 141 7.27 -11.12 -13.62
N GLY A 142 7.23 -10.27 -14.66
CA GLY A 142 6.01 -9.95 -15.39
C GLY A 142 5.27 -8.71 -14.85
N PRO A 143 3.93 -8.75 -14.74
CA PRO A 143 3.12 -7.64 -14.24
C PRO A 143 3.62 -7.09 -12.91
N LYS A 144 3.42 -5.79 -12.66
CA LYS A 144 3.86 -5.11 -11.44
C LYS A 144 2.97 -3.95 -11.07
N LEU A 145 2.92 -3.66 -9.78
CA LEU A 145 2.51 -2.37 -9.26
C LEU A 145 3.78 -1.58 -8.91
N PHE A 146 3.94 -0.41 -9.50
CA PHE A 146 5.15 0.40 -9.38
C PHE A 146 4.86 1.65 -8.57
N LEU A 147 5.68 1.94 -7.56
CA LEU A 147 5.67 3.17 -6.77
C LEU A 147 6.96 3.95 -7.03
N GLY A 148 6.85 5.04 -7.76
CA GLY A 148 7.93 5.99 -8.01
C GLY A 148 7.93 7.15 -7.02
N PHE A 149 9.11 7.54 -6.54
CA PHE A 149 9.33 8.75 -5.75
C PHE A 149 9.89 9.88 -6.63
N LEU A 150 11.13 9.76 -7.09
CA LEU A 150 11.76 10.76 -7.94
C LEU A 150 11.83 10.24 -9.39
N PRO A 151 11.20 10.92 -10.36
CA PRO A 151 11.42 10.65 -11.78
C PRO A 151 12.91 10.74 -12.14
N ALA A 152 13.34 10.00 -13.16
CA ALA A 152 14.76 9.85 -13.51
C ALA A 152 15.46 11.19 -13.80
N ASN A 153 14.76 12.16 -14.41
CA ASN A 153 15.30 13.49 -14.66
C ASN A 153 15.56 14.30 -13.38
N ILE A 154 14.79 14.08 -12.31
CA ILE A 154 14.99 14.70 -11.00
C ILE A 154 16.06 13.94 -10.21
N ALA A 155 15.98 12.60 -10.18
CA ALA A 155 16.92 11.76 -9.46
C ALA A 155 18.35 11.82 -10.03
N ASN A 156 18.52 12.07 -11.34
CA ASN A 156 19.85 12.21 -11.95
C ASN A 156 20.43 13.63 -11.87
N ASN A 157 19.67 14.61 -11.37
CA ASN A 157 20.11 15.99 -11.40
C ASN A 157 21.18 16.25 -10.30
N PRO A 158 22.38 16.76 -10.66
CA PRO A 158 23.51 16.89 -9.75
C PRO A 158 23.29 17.88 -8.60
N SER A 159 22.32 18.80 -8.73
CA SER A 159 21.90 19.70 -7.65
C SER A 159 21.11 18.98 -6.54
N PHE A 160 20.68 17.74 -6.79
CA PHE A 160 19.83 16.95 -5.91
C PHE A 160 20.57 15.74 -5.33
N LYS A 161 21.70 16.01 -4.63
CA LYS A 161 22.54 14.98 -3.99
C LYS A 161 21.84 14.20 -2.87
N PHE A 162 21.11 14.86 -1.97
CA PHE A 162 20.42 14.15 -0.87
C PHE A 162 19.04 13.62 -1.28
N GLN A 163 18.91 12.30 -1.41
CA GLN A 163 17.69 11.62 -1.83
C GLN A 163 17.21 10.64 -0.76
N GLY A 164 16.01 10.08 -0.95
CA GLY A 164 15.42 9.12 -0.02
C GLY A 164 13.92 9.33 0.17
N ILE A 165 13.42 8.92 1.34
CA ILE A 165 12.00 8.91 1.66
C ILE A 165 11.76 9.45 3.07
N ARG A 166 10.52 9.88 3.33
CA ARG A 166 10.05 10.11 4.69
C ARG A 166 9.10 8.98 5.06
N SER A 167 9.42 8.22 6.10
CA SER A 167 8.64 7.08 6.57
C SER A 167 8.15 7.32 7.99
N ASN A 168 6.83 7.28 8.20
CA ASN A 168 6.20 7.55 9.50
C ASN A 168 6.69 8.84 10.17
N GLY A 169 7.00 9.86 9.36
CA GLY A 169 7.51 11.16 9.81
C GLY A 169 9.04 11.27 9.86
N ARG A 170 9.79 10.16 9.84
CA ARG A 170 11.26 10.13 9.89
C ARG A 170 11.86 10.23 8.48
N ALA A 171 12.81 11.14 8.28
CA ALA A 171 13.59 11.19 7.05
C ALA A 171 14.62 10.05 7.02
N ILE A 172 14.64 9.30 5.93
CA ILE A 172 15.61 8.24 5.65
C ILE A 172 16.28 8.64 4.34
N THR A 173 17.55 9.00 4.43
CA THR A 173 18.26 9.66 3.34
C THR A 173 19.55 8.96 3.00
N PHE A 174 19.99 9.13 1.77
CA PHE A 174 21.31 8.76 1.31
C PHE A 174 21.88 9.89 0.44
N ASN A 175 23.20 9.91 0.30
CA ASN A 175 23.86 10.79 -0.64
C ASN A 175 23.94 10.08 -1.99
N TYR A 176 23.32 10.64 -3.02
CA TYR A 176 23.39 10.12 -4.38
C TYR A 176 24.83 10.21 -4.89
N CYS A 177 25.34 9.07 -5.35
CA CYS A 177 26.66 8.95 -5.95
C CYS A 177 26.52 8.10 -7.22
N GLY A 178 27.16 8.46 -8.33
CA GLY A 178 27.04 7.70 -9.59
C GLY A 178 25.85 8.10 -10.46
N SER A 179 25.46 7.22 -11.38
CA SER A 179 24.61 7.55 -12.54
C SER A 179 23.29 6.81 -12.64
N ASN A 180 22.94 5.94 -11.68
CA ASN A 180 21.68 5.21 -11.69
C ASN A 180 20.59 6.01 -10.96
N PRO A 181 19.59 6.60 -11.66
CA PRO A 181 18.61 7.49 -11.04
C PRO A 181 17.38 6.75 -10.51
N ALA A 182 17.53 5.47 -10.13
CA ALA A 182 16.43 4.71 -9.55
C ALA A 182 15.93 5.34 -8.24
N SER A 183 14.61 5.39 -8.06
CA SER A 183 13.98 5.90 -6.85
C SER A 183 12.55 5.33 -6.73
N TYR A 184 12.44 4.04 -6.45
CA TYR A 184 11.15 3.34 -6.48
C TYR A 184 11.04 2.10 -5.58
N PHE A 185 9.80 1.63 -5.46
CA PHE A 185 9.44 0.25 -5.12
C PHE A 185 8.72 -0.38 -6.31
N ALA A 186 9.05 -1.63 -6.64
CA ALA A 186 8.35 -2.42 -7.64
C ALA A 186 7.80 -3.70 -6.99
N LEU A 187 6.48 -3.87 -7.07
CA LEU A 187 5.74 -4.93 -6.39
C LEU A 187 5.23 -5.93 -7.43
N PHE A 188 5.75 -7.15 -7.38
CA PHE A 188 5.49 -8.20 -8.35
C PHE A 188 4.60 -9.29 -7.74
N PRO A 189 3.47 -9.64 -8.40
CA PRO A 189 2.70 -10.82 -8.04
C PRO A 189 3.51 -12.13 -8.15
N ASN A 190 4.43 -12.17 -9.13
CA ASN A 190 5.29 -13.29 -9.50
C ASN A 190 4.58 -14.65 -9.59
N HIS A 191 3.40 -14.71 -10.22
CA HIS A 191 2.61 -15.95 -10.37
C HIS A 191 3.32 -17.05 -11.18
N ARG A 192 4.35 -16.69 -11.95
CA ARG A 192 5.16 -17.65 -12.71
C ARG A 192 6.37 -18.16 -11.93
N GLU A 193 6.52 -17.74 -10.67
CA GLU A 193 7.60 -18.15 -9.78
C GLU A 193 9.00 -17.95 -10.40
N VAL A 194 9.15 -16.85 -11.14
CA VAL A 194 10.43 -16.50 -11.76
C VAL A 194 11.42 -16.21 -10.63
N PRO A 195 12.62 -16.84 -10.64
CA PRO A 195 13.63 -16.59 -9.63
C PRO A 195 14.03 -15.10 -9.55
N PRO A 196 14.23 -14.56 -8.35
CA PRO A 196 14.78 -13.22 -8.17
C PRO A 196 16.15 -13.06 -8.81
N SER A 197 16.44 -11.86 -9.27
CA SER A 197 17.77 -11.48 -9.76
C SER A 197 18.81 -11.64 -8.66
N SER A 198 19.97 -12.17 -9.04
CA SER A 198 21.19 -12.18 -8.21
C SER A 198 21.87 -10.81 -8.11
N TYR A 199 21.39 -9.80 -8.86
CA TYR A 199 21.90 -8.44 -8.77
C TYR A 199 21.79 -7.90 -7.35
N GLY A 200 22.87 -7.28 -6.87
CA GLY A 200 22.93 -6.66 -5.55
C GLY A 200 22.90 -7.66 -4.38
N GLY A 201 23.96 -7.68 -3.59
CA GLY A 201 24.06 -8.44 -2.34
C GLY A 201 24.80 -7.61 -1.29
N SER A 202 24.24 -7.57 -0.07
CA SER A 202 24.84 -7.07 1.18
C SER A 202 26.01 -6.07 1.04
N GLY A 203 25.76 -4.75 1.03
CA GLY A 203 26.91 -3.84 1.17
C GLY A 203 26.66 -2.34 1.20
N ILE A 204 25.76 -1.79 0.38
CA ILE A 204 25.65 -0.32 0.26
C ILE A 204 24.24 0.17 0.67
N GLY A 205 23.21 -0.65 0.46
CA GLY A 205 21.81 -0.30 0.75
C GLY A 205 21.22 -0.78 2.08
N ALA A 206 21.95 -1.57 2.87
CA ALA A 206 21.40 -2.21 4.08
C ALA A 206 20.92 -1.17 5.11
N ASN A 207 21.61 -0.04 5.22
CA ASN A 207 21.27 1.03 6.15
C ASN A 207 19.95 1.71 5.77
N PHE A 208 19.68 1.94 4.48
CA PHE A 208 18.45 2.59 4.03
C PHE A 208 17.23 1.68 4.25
N TYR A 209 17.32 0.43 3.78
CA TYR A 209 16.25 -0.55 3.97
C TYR A 209 16.01 -0.85 5.45
N GLY A 210 17.08 -1.07 6.23
CA GLY A 210 16.97 -1.30 7.67
C GLY A 210 16.36 -0.11 8.40
N ALA A 211 16.74 1.12 8.05
CA ALA A 211 16.13 2.32 8.62
C ALA A 211 14.64 2.46 8.25
N TRP A 212 14.24 2.06 7.04
CA TRP A 212 12.84 2.01 6.64
C TRP A 212 12.06 0.96 7.45
N LEU A 213 12.53 -0.28 7.54
CA LEU A 213 11.87 -1.29 8.37
C LEU A 213 11.77 -0.87 9.84
N ASN A 214 12.84 -0.31 10.40
CA ASN A 214 12.87 0.17 11.79
C ASN A 214 11.92 1.36 12.05
N SER A 215 11.46 2.04 11.00
CA SER A 215 10.46 3.11 11.13
C SER A 215 9.01 2.58 11.17
N ALA A 216 8.80 1.29 10.92
CA ALA A 216 7.47 0.69 10.87
C ALA A 216 6.81 0.69 12.25
N LYS A 217 5.49 0.89 12.27
CA LYS A 217 4.66 0.93 13.48
C LYS A 217 3.72 -0.27 13.52
N PRO A 218 3.42 -0.81 14.72
CA PRO A 218 2.39 -1.84 14.84
C PRO A 218 1.03 -1.27 14.43
N VAL A 219 0.16 -2.16 13.94
CA VAL A 219 -1.22 -1.83 13.57
C VAL A 219 -2.03 -1.72 14.86
N PRO A 220 -2.60 -0.55 15.21
CA PRO A 220 -3.27 -0.39 16.50
C PRO A 220 -4.40 -1.37 16.72
N SER A 221 -5.16 -1.70 15.67
CA SER A 221 -6.28 -2.64 15.74
C SER A 221 -5.87 -4.11 15.79
N GLY A 222 -4.58 -4.44 15.64
CA GLY A 222 -4.08 -5.82 15.53
C GLY A 222 -4.49 -6.59 14.26
N ARG A 223 -5.37 -6.01 13.43
CA ARG A 223 -5.91 -6.66 12.22
C ARG A 223 -4.82 -7.00 11.21
N THR A 224 -4.97 -8.18 10.62
CA THR A 224 -4.15 -8.68 9.52
C THR A 224 -4.88 -8.55 8.19
N MET A 225 -4.10 -8.53 7.12
CA MET A 225 -4.50 -8.54 5.73
C MET A 225 -4.10 -9.88 5.11
N ALA A 226 -4.92 -10.41 4.20
CA ALA A 226 -4.65 -11.69 3.55
C ALA A 226 -3.38 -11.65 2.68
N ASN A 227 -2.73 -12.81 2.50
CA ASN A 227 -1.47 -12.95 1.75
C ASN A 227 -1.58 -12.58 0.27
N GLU A 228 -2.78 -12.62 -0.30
CA GLU A 228 -3.06 -12.20 -1.67
C GLU A 228 -2.76 -10.71 -1.96
N PHE A 229 -2.69 -9.88 -0.93
CA PHE A 229 -2.33 -8.46 -1.04
C PHE A 229 -0.83 -8.18 -0.92
N PHE A 230 -0.03 -9.17 -0.52
CA PHE A 230 1.42 -9.01 -0.36
C PHE A 230 2.16 -9.49 -1.62
N PHE A 231 3.15 -8.71 -2.02
CA PHE A 231 3.90 -8.88 -3.26
C PHE A 231 5.36 -9.16 -2.96
N PHE A 232 6.01 -9.90 -3.86
CA PHE A 232 7.46 -9.84 -3.96
C PHE A 232 7.85 -8.39 -4.25
N THR A 233 8.80 -7.85 -3.50
CA THR A 233 9.09 -6.41 -3.56
C THR A 233 10.55 -6.19 -3.89
N GLU A 234 10.79 -5.40 -4.93
CA GLU A 234 12.07 -4.77 -5.22
C GLU A 234 12.04 -3.33 -4.71
N LEU A 235 13.09 -2.92 -4.00
CA LEU A 235 13.34 -1.55 -3.59
C LEU A 235 14.64 -1.11 -4.27
N HIS A 236 14.58 -0.01 -5.02
CA HIS A 236 15.74 0.51 -5.72
C HIS A 236 15.81 2.04 -5.64
N PHE A 237 16.75 2.50 -4.82
CA PHE A 237 17.26 3.85 -4.78
C PHE A 237 18.70 3.79 -5.29
N GLY A 238 18.93 4.31 -6.48
CA GLY A 238 20.17 4.09 -7.21
C GLY A 238 21.35 4.88 -6.66
N GLY A 239 22.51 4.68 -7.29
CA GLY A 239 23.76 5.26 -6.83
C GLY A 239 24.24 4.63 -5.52
N CYS A 240 24.59 5.46 -4.53
CA CYS A 240 24.93 5.05 -3.16
C CYS A 240 23.70 4.79 -2.27
N GLY A 241 22.50 4.70 -2.85
CA GLY A 241 21.29 4.37 -2.12
C GLY A 241 21.21 2.89 -1.77
N ALA A 242 20.09 2.26 -2.12
CA ALA A 242 19.86 0.86 -1.84
C ALA A 242 19.25 0.13 -3.04
N TYR A 243 19.82 -1.02 -3.35
CA TYR A 243 19.10 -2.07 -4.07
C TYR A 243 18.88 -3.24 -3.11
N THR A 244 17.64 -3.70 -3.00
CA THR A 244 17.29 -4.93 -2.29
C THR A 244 15.96 -5.47 -2.80
N SER A 245 15.68 -6.72 -2.46
CA SER A 245 14.41 -7.35 -2.77
C SER A 245 14.00 -8.33 -1.66
N SER A 246 12.72 -8.69 -1.59
CA SER A 246 12.15 -9.41 -0.45
C SER A 246 12.74 -10.81 -0.20
N ASP A 247 13.35 -11.44 -1.20
CA ASP A 247 14.16 -12.67 -1.03
C ASP A 247 15.44 -12.44 -0.21
N LYS A 248 15.95 -11.21 -0.18
CA LYS A 248 17.20 -10.83 0.51
C LYS A 248 16.94 -10.29 1.92
N TRP A 249 15.68 -10.23 2.34
CA TRP A 249 15.25 -9.67 3.62
C TRP A 249 15.25 -10.76 4.68
N ALA A 250 15.85 -10.50 5.84
CA ALA A 250 16.06 -11.53 6.85
C ALA A 250 14.75 -12.16 7.39
N ARG A 251 13.67 -11.38 7.49
CA ARG A 251 12.41 -11.79 8.12
C ARG A 251 11.13 -11.31 7.43
N SER A 252 11.26 -10.27 6.62
CA SER A 252 10.12 -9.69 5.90
C SER A 252 9.93 -10.45 4.61
N THR A 253 8.71 -10.89 4.33
CA THR A 253 8.38 -11.77 3.20
C THR A 253 7.75 -11.05 2.02
N GLY A 254 7.28 -9.81 2.21
CA GLY A 254 6.72 -9.00 1.13
C GLY A 254 6.04 -7.73 1.64
N VAL A 255 5.51 -6.95 0.69
CA VAL A 255 4.85 -5.67 0.98
C VAL A 255 3.49 -5.63 0.29
N ALA A 256 2.50 -5.06 0.96
CA ALA A 256 1.26 -4.57 0.34
C ALA A 256 1.29 -3.04 0.33
N ILE A 257 0.73 -2.41 -0.69
CA ILE A 257 0.67 -0.95 -0.83
C ILE A 257 -0.78 -0.48 -0.96
N GLY A 258 -1.11 0.53 -0.15
CA GLY A 258 -2.39 1.22 -0.14
C GLY A 258 -2.21 2.67 -0.54
N PHE A 259 -3.15 3.16 -1.34
CA PHE A 259 -3.18 4.53 -1.83
C PHE A 259 -4.62 5.07 -1.82
N ARG A 260 -4.78 6.40 -1.77
CA ARG A 260 -6.06 7.09 -1.65
C ARG A 260 -6.03 8.40 -2.43
#